data_AF-A0A9E0AVY7-F1
#
_entry.id   AF-A0A9E0AVY7-F1
#
_cell.length_a   1.000
_cell.length_b   1.000
_cell.length_c   1.000
_cell.angle_alpha   90.00
_cell.angle_beta   90.00
_cell.angle_gamma   90.00
#
_symmetry.space_group_name_H-M   'P 1'
#
loop_
_entity.id
_entity.type
_entity.pdbx_description
1 polymer ?
#
loop_
_entity_poly.entity_id
_entity_poly.type
_entity_poly.pdbx_seq_one_letter_code
_entity_poly.pdbx_strand_id
1 'polypeptide(L)'
;MANQLLLPPQKFNYKEITDQFPTTGNPKKKVFFQAELRSLANGNATFGIVAYASWNYKGKWEVSSKPVKGVDVGTATPIPFIPPVAFANNEVVVSFKLKKKKNKNRQWNRFEKLACKLVKDQKSLDKATLLFETSIFKNPHLEYNVTLEVNGTTLSVATKPCPPASPES
;
A
#
# COMPACT_ATOMS: atom_id res chain seq x y z
N MET A 1 -19.38 0.60 22.14
CA MET A 1 -19.05 -0.24 20.97
C MET A 1 -19.28 0.58 19.71
N ALA A 2 -18.51 0.34 18.65
CA ALA A 2 -18.75 1.01 17.38
C ALA A 2 -19.89 0.28 16.64
N ASN A 3 -20.81 1.06 16.07
CA ASN A 3 -21.89 0.59 15.22
C ASN A 3 -21.47 0.64 13.75
N GLN A 4 -20.49 1.49 13.41
CA GLN A 4 -20.00 1.69 12.05
C GLN A 4 -18.47 1.81 12.01
N LEU A 5 -17.92 1.41 10.86
CA LEU A 5 -16.54 1.60 10.47
C LEU A 5 -16.48 2.74 9.44
N LEU A 6 -15.52 3.64 9.62
CA LEU A 6 -15.22 4.71 8.66
C LEU A 6 -13.81 4.49 8.13
N LEU A 7 -13.71 4.28 6.81
CA LEU A 7 -12.44 4.14 6.11
C LEU A 7 -12.41 5.08 4.90
N PRO A 8 -11.94 6.32 5.07
CA PRO A 8 -11.80 7.25 3.95
C PRO A 8 -10.75 6.73 2.97
N PRO A 9 -10.89 7.02 1.66
CA PRO A 9 -9.80 6.81 0.72
C PRO A 9 -8.56 7.58 1.17
N GLN A 10 -7.38 7.00 0.99
CA GLN A 10 -6.12 7.58 1.49
C GLN A 10 -5.08 7.70 0.40
N LYS A 11 -4.38 8.83 0.37
CA LYS A 11 -3.24 9.03 -0.53
C LYS A 11 -1.92 8.95 0.23
N PHE A 12 -0.90 8.46 -0.46
CA PHE A 12 0.48 8.49 -0.04
C PHE A 12 1.32 9.11 -1.15
N ASN A 13 2.30 9.94 -0.76
CA ASN A 13 3.34 10.32 -1.67
C ASN A 13 4.31 9.14 -1.86
N TYR A 14 4.51 8.69 -3.10
CA TYR A 14 5.38 7.56 -3.39
C TYR A 14 6.82 7.82 -2.93
N LYS A 15 7.30 9.05 -3.05
CA LYS A 15 8.64 9.46 -2.63
C LYS A 15 8.84 9.32 -1.12
N GLU A 16 7.87 9.75 -0.32
CA GLU A 16 7.97 9.68 1.15
C GLU A 16 8.12 8.24 1.67
N ILE A 17 7.51 7.28 0.99
CA ILE A 17 7.66 5.86 1.29
C ILE A 17 9.04 5.37 0.81
N THR A 18 9.40 5.69 -0.43
CA THR A 18 10.57 5.09 -1.08
C THR A 18 11.91 5.69 -0.68
N ASP A 19 11.94 6.93 -0.19
CA ASP A 19 13.13 7.59 0.34
C ASP A 19 13.68 6.90 1.60
N GLN A 20 12.90 6.03 2.23
CA GLN A 20 13.32 5.25 3.39
C GLN A 20 14.14 4.00 3.02
N PHE A 21 14.14 3.60 1.75
CA PHE A 21 14.91 2.44 1.34
C PHE A 21 16.41 2.73 1.34
N PRO A 22 17.26 1.73 1.64
CA PRO A 22 18.69 1.87 1.49
C PRO A 22 19.06 2.24 0.04
N THR A 23 20.00 3.18 -0.06
CA THR A 23 20.54 3.72 -1.32
C THR A 23 21.64 2.83 -1.89
N THR A 24 22.23 1.95 -1.06
CA THR A 24 23.31 1.03 -1.42
C THR A 24 22.83 -0.44 -1.41
N GLY A 25 23.60 -1.34 -2.05
CA GLY A 25 23.40 -2.79 -1.95
C GLY A 25 22.29 -3.42 -2.81
N ASN A 26 21.49 -2.64 -3.55
CA ASN A 26 20.39 -3.11 -4.43
C ASN A 26 19.53 -4.24 -3.82
N PRO A 27 19.02 -4.11 -2.57
CA PRO A 27 18.22 -5.15 -1.94
C PRO A 27 16.85 -5.30 -2.62
N LYS A 28 16.16 -6.42 -2.36
CA LYS A 28 14.73 -6.55 -2.70
C LYS A 28 13.93 -5.60 -1.80
N LYS A 29 12.98 -4.87 -2.38
CA LYS A 29 12.21 -3.80 -1.70
C LYS A 29 10.71 -4.04 -1.84
N LYS A 30 9.97 -3.86 -0.75
CA LYS A 30 8.50 -3.89 -0.73
C LYS A 30 7.97 -2.87 0.27
N VAL A 31 6.69 -2.58 0.17
CA VAL A 31 5.95 -1.72 1.09
C VAL A 31 4.81 -2.53 1.67
N PHE A 32 4.70 -2.54 2.99
CA PHE A 32 3.57 -3.09 3.71
C PHE A 32 2.57 -1.99 4.02
N PHE A 33 1.28 -2.30 3.94
CA PHE A 33 0.19 -1.42 4.33
C PHE A 33 -0.64 -2.10 5.40
N GLN A 34 -0.82 -1.41 6.52
CA GLN A 34 -1.54 -1.90 7.68
C GLN A 34 -2.62 -0.91 8.09
N ALA A 35 -3.76 -1.42 8.53
CA ALA A 35 -4.81 -0.60 9.12
C ALA A 35 -4.38 -0.08 10.51
N GLU A 36 -4.59 1.21 10.78
CA GLU A 36 -4.49 1.82 12.11
C GLU A 36 -5.87 2.30 12.57
N LEU A 37 -6.23 2.06 13.82
CA LEU A 37 -7.39 2.69 14.43
C LEU A 37 -7.03 4.13 14.79
N ARG A 38 -7.75 5.11 14.23
CA ARG A 38 -7.50 6.54 14.44
C ARG A 38 -8.43 7.16 15.48
N SER A 39 -9.69 6.75 15.52
CA SER A 39 -10.65 7.28 16.48
C SER A 39 -11.78 6.30 16.80
N LEU A 40 -12.30 6.42 18.02
CA LEU A 40 -13.53 5.79 18.49
C LEU A 40 -14.42 6.88 19.07
N ALA A 41 -15.35 7.41 18.27
CA ALA A 41 -16.19 8.53 18.68
C ALA A 41 -17.58 8.42 18.06
N ASN A 42 -18.60 8.85 18.79
CA ASN A 42 -20.01 8.89 18.32
C ASN A 42 -20.53 7.55 17.79
N GLY A 43 -20.07 6.43 18.36
CA GLY A 43 -20.43 5.09 17.88
C GLY A 43 -19.74 4.68 16.57
N ASN A 44 -18.72 5.41 16.11
CA ASN A 44 -17.97 5.10 14.90
C ASN A 44 -16.52 4.76 15.24
N ALA A 45 -15.97 3.78 14.52
CA ALA A 45 -14.53 3.49 14.52
C ALA A 45 -13.92 3.94 13.20
N THR A 46 -13.04 4.94 13.26
CA THR A 46 -12.35 5.44 12.07
C THR A 46 -11.00 4.77 11.96
N PHE A 47 -10.75 4.14 10.82
CA PHE A 47 -9.47 3.52 10.51
C PHE A 47 -8.76 4.31 9.41
N GLY A 48 -7.44 4.28 9.46
CA GLY A 48 -6.61 4.69 8.34
C GLY A 48 -5.57 3.66 7.98
N ILE A 49 -4.69 4.02 7.05
CA ILE A 49 -3.67 3.13 6.51
C ILE A 49 -2.30 3.72 6.83
N VAL A 50 -1.40 2.85 7.25
CA VAL A 50 0.00 3.16 7.51
C VAL A 50 0.87 2.31 6.59
N ALA A 51 1.81 2.96 5.91
CA ALA A 51 2.77 2.32 5.03
C ALA A 51 4.12 2.15 5.73
N TYR A 52 4.73 0.99 5.54
CA TYR A 52 6.07 0.65 6.03
C TYR A 52 6.95 0.18 4.89
N ALA A 53 8.03 0.91 4.64
CA ALA A 53 9.07 0.46 3.71
C ALA A 53 9.81 -0.75 4.30
N SER A 54 10.07 -1.77 3.48
CA SER A 54 10.82 -2.96 3.89
C SER A 54 11.77 -3.45 2.81
N TRP A 55 12.94 -3.93 3.24
CA TRP A 55 13.97 -4.44 2.32
C TRP A 55 14.59 -5.73 2.84
N ASN A 56 15.04 -6.58 1.93
CA ASN A 56 15.75 -7.80 2.28
C ASN A 56 17.26 -7.55 2.28
N TYR A 57 17.88 -7.63 3.46
CA TYR A 57 19.33 -7.51 3.64
C TYR A 57 19.87 -8.83 4.20
N LYS A 58 20.84 -9.43 3.49
CA LYS A 58 21.47 -10.71 3.88
C LYS A 58 20.47 -11.82 4.24
N GLY A 59 19.37 -11.93 3.47
CA GLY A 59 18.35 -12.96 3.68
C GLY A 59 17.26 -12.60 4.70
N LYS A 60 17.43 -11.52 5.48
CA LYS A 60 16.44 -11.06 6.46
C LYS A 60 15.66 -9.85 5.96
N TRP A 61 14.35 -9.82 6.22
CA TRP A 61 13.53 -8.64 5.93
C TRP A 61 13.64 -7.65 7.09
N GLU A 62 14.09 -6.45 6.77
CA GLU A 62 14.09 -5.29 7.67
C GLU A 62 12.90 -4.41 7.32
N VAL A 63 12.28 -3.82 8.34
CA VAL A 63 11.15 -2.89 8.21
C VAL A 63 11.57 -1.55 8.75
N SER A 64 11.28 -0.48 8.02
CA SER A 64 11.56 0.88 8.47
C SER A 64 10.83 1.19 9.77
N SER A 65 11.53 1.86 10.68
CA SER A 65 10.95 2.39 11.92
C SER A 65 10.14 3.67 11.72
N LYS A 66 10.11 4.22 10.49
CA LYS A 66 9.41 5.47 10.15
C LYS A 66 8.13 5.18 9.36
N PRO A 67 6.98 4.93 10.04
CA PRO A 67 5.71 4.77 9.34
C PRO A 67 5.35 6.02 8.54
N VAL A 68 4.84 5.84 7.32
CA VAL A 68 4.18 6.92 6.56
C VAL A 68 2.69 6.76 6.74
N LYS A 69 2.01 7.78 7.24
CA LYS A 69 0.55 7.75 7.41
C LYS A 69 -0.14 8.24 6.15
N GLY A 70 -1.21 7.55 5.75
CA GLY A 70 -2.03 7.98 4.62
C GLY A 70 -2.79 9.25 4.95
N VAL A 71 -2.88 10.15 3.97
CA VAL A 71 -3.68 11.38 4.08
C VAL A 71 -5.06 11.11 3.51
N ASP A 72 -6.09 11.41 4.27
CA ASP A 72 -7.47 11.19 3.86
C ASP A 72 -7.82 12.08 2.66
N VAL A 73 -8.43 11.49 1.65
CA VAL A 73 -8.88 12.18 0.43
C VAL A 73 -10.31 11.79 0.13
N GLY A 74 -11.22 12.68 0.51
CA GLY A 74 -12.65 12.48 0.34
C GLY A 74 -13.31 11.92 1.59
N THR A 75 -14.60 11.60 1.44
CA THR A 75 -15.46 11.22 2.54
C THR A 75 -15.44 9.69 2.70
N ALA A 76 -15.34 9.22 3.95
CA ALA A 76 -15.49 7.80 4.24
C ALA A 76 -16.93 7.35 3.98
N THR A 77 -17.11 6.26 3.25
CA THR A 77 -18.39 5.56 3.18
C THR A 77 -18.58 4.76 4.47
N PRO A 78 -19.66 4.98 5.23
CA PRO A 78 -19.91 4.20 6.43
C PRO A 78 -20.17 2.73 6.12
N ILE A 79 -19.47 1.83 6.82
CA ILE A 79 -19.63 0.38 6.71
C ILE A 79 -20.20 -0.13 8.04
N PRO A 80 -21.29 -0.92 8.06
CA PRO A 80 -21.79 -1.52 9.29
C PRO A 80 -20.72 -2.36 10.00
N PHE A 81 -20.56 -2.19 11.30
CA PHE A 81 -19.67 -3.02 12.09
C PHE A 81 -20.38 -4.32 12.47
N ILE A 82 -20.01 -5.43 11.81
CA ILE A 82 -20.50 -6.78 12.13
C ILE A 82 -19.29 -7.59 12.60
N PRO A 83 -19.10 -7.81 13.92
CA PRO A 83 -17.99 -8.59 14.42
C PRO A 83 -18.12 -10.08 14.04
N PRO A 84 -17.00 -10.79 13.78
CA PRO A 84 -15.61 -10.28 13.77
C PRO A 84 -15.35 -9.39 12.55
N VAL A 85 -14.34 -8.52 12.59
CA VAL A 85 -13.86 -7.75 11.42
C VAL A 85 -12.34 -7.95 11.32
N ALA A 86 -11.85 -8.23 10.11
CA ALA A 86 -10.45 -8.42 9.82
C ALA A 86 -10.02 -7.50 8.66
N PHE A 87 -8.95 -6.74 8.86
CA PHE A 87 -8.34 -5.96 7.79
C PHE A 87 -7.25 -6.79 7.12
N ALA A 88 -7.31 -6.90 5.79
CA ALA A 88 -6.22 -7.50 5.03
C ALA A 88 -4.96 -6.63 5.12
N ASN A 89 -3.82 -7.26 5.36
CA ASN A 89 -2.54 -6.61 5.15
C ASN A 89 -2.23 -6.63 3.66
N ASN A 90 -1.94 -5.46 3.08
CA ASN A 90 -1.57 -5.37 1.67
C ASN A 90 -0.07 -5.20 1.53
N GLU A 91 0.50 -5.85 0.51
CA GLU A 91 1.91 -5.70 0.16
C GLU A 91 2.05 -5.21 -1.28
N VAL A 92 2.92 -4.22 -1.49
CA VAL A 92 3.32 -3.76 -2.81
C VAL A 92 4.81 -3.93 -2.97
N VAL A 93 5.23 -4.82 -3.87
CA VAL A 93 6.63 -4.98 -4.23
C VAL A 93 7.02 -3.89 -5.22
N VAL A 94 7.97 -3.04 -4.84
CA VAL A 94 8.39 -1.81 -5.55
C VAL A 94 9.70 -1.97 -6.31
N SER A 95 10.03 -3.20 -6.74
CA SER A 95 11.35 -3.54 -7.30
C SER A 95 11.56 -3.21 -8.79
N PHE A 96 10.92 -2.17 -9.32
CA PHE A 96 11.09 -1.77 -10.72
C PHE A 96 12.31 -0.85 -10.91
N LYS A 97 13.10 -1.12 -11.96
CA LYS A 97 14.18 -0.24 -12.40
C LYS A 97 13.67 0.55 -13.60
N LEU A 98 13.59 1.88 -13.48
CA LEU A 98 13.12 2.78 -14.56
C LEU A 98 13.93 2.65 -15.86
N LYS A 99 15.21 2.26 -15.75
CA LYS A 99 16.09 1.99 -16.89
C LYS A 99 16.78 0.65 -16.68
N LYS A 100 16.34 -0.39 -17.41
CA LYS A 100 17.24 -1.40 -18.00
C LYS A 100 16.47 -2.27 -19.00
N LYS A 101 17.17 -2.61 -20.10
CA LYS A 101 16.77 -3.50 -21.21
C LYS A 101 15.74 -4.53 -20.77
N LYS A 102 14.67 -4.71 -21.58
CA LYS A 102 13.70 -5.82 -21.49
C LYS A 102 14.45 -7.11 -21.10
N ASN A 103 14.48 -7.42 -19.81
CA ASN A 103 15.03 -8.68 -19.37
C ASN A 103 13.93 -9.68 -19.68
N LYS A 104 14.06 -10.38 -20.81
CA LYS A 104 12.98 -11.19 -21.41
C LYS A 104 12.43 -12.26 -20.45
N ASN A 105 13.13 -12.57 -19.36
CA ASN A 105 12.79 -13.63 -18.42
C ASN A 105 12.39 -13.16 -17.01
N ARG A 106 12.24 -11.85 -16.73
CA ARG A 106 11.77 -11.42 -15.39
C ARG A 106 10.24 -11.48 -15.34
N GLN A 107 9.67 -12.20 -14.38
CA GLN A 107 8.23 -12.19 -14.12
C GLN A 107 7.89 -10.93 -13.32
N TRP A 108 7.44 -9.88 -14.02
CA TRP A 108 7.02 -8.63 -13.38
C TRP A 108 5.67 -8.82 -12.71
N ASN A 109 5.50 -8.34 -11.48
CA ASN A 109 4.17 -8.31 -10.85
C ASN A 109 3.27 -7.26 -11.55
N ARG A 110 1.94 -7.32 -11.34
CA ARG A 110 0.99 -6.40 -12.01
C ARG A 110 1.33 -4.93 -11.73
N PHE A 111 1.74 -4.59 -10.51
CA PHE A 111 2.11 -3.23 -10.11
C PHE A 111 3.38 -2.73 -10.81
N GLU A 112 4.46 -3.51 -10.85
CA GLU A 112 5.71 -3.16 -11.51
C GLU A 112 5.53 -2.97 -13.03
N LYS A 113 4.70 -3.80 -13.67
CA LYS A 113 4.35 -3.63 -15.10
C LYS A 113 3.67 -2.28 -15.36
N LEU A 114 2.90 -1.79 -14.39
CA LEU A 114 2.10 -0.57 -14.52
C LEU A 114 2.91 0.68 -14.17
N ALA A 115 3.72 0.61 -13.10
CA ALA A 115 4.69 1.64 -12.80
C ALA A 115 5.62 1.89 -13.99
N CYS A 116 6.13 0.84 -14.65
CA CYS A 116 6.95 1.02 -15.84
C CYS A 116 6.20 1.53 -17.10
N LYS A 117 4.88 1.42 -17.16
CA LYS A 117 4.08 1.99 -18.26
C LYS A 117 3.84 3.49 -18.07
N LEU A 118 3.51 3.91 -16.85
CA LEU A 118 3.19 5.29 -16.52
C LEU A 118 4.42 6.15 -16.27
N VAL A 119 5.45 5.58 -15.67
CA VAL A 119 6.61 6.31 -15.17
C VAL A 119 7.77 6.19 -16.16
N LYS A 120 7.97 7.25 -16.94
CA LYS A 120 9.03 7.33 -17.97
C LYS A 120 10.39 7.74 -17.42
N ASP A 121 10.41 8.39 -16.25
CA ASP A 121 11.59 8.96 -15.63
C ASP A 121 11.43 9.08 -14.10
N GLN A 122 12.55 9.31 -13.40
CA GLN A 122 12.56 9.37 -11.92
C GLN A 122 11.82 10.59 -11.37
N LYS A 123 11.81 11.73 -12.07
CA LYS A 123 11.09 12.93 -11.61
C LYS A 123 9.57 12.69 -11.62
N SER A 124 9.07 11.99 -12.63
CA SER A 124 7.67 11.57 -12.69
C SER A 124 7.33 10.59 -11.56
N LEU A 125 8.27 9.71 -11.18
CA LEU A 125 8.07 8.78 -10.07
C LEU A 125 8.03 9.48 -8.72
N ASP A 126 8.92 10.44 -8.52
CA ASP A 126 9.05 11.22 -7.29
C ASP A 126 7.82 12.08 -7.00
N LYS A 127 7.01 12.36 -8.03
CA LYS A 127 5.73 13.07 -7.94
C LYS A 127 4.51 12.14 -7.90
N ALA A 128 4.72 10.83 -8.02
CA ALA A 128 3.62 9.88 -8.08
C ALA A 128 2.93 9.75 -6.71
N THR A 129 1.63 9.48 -6.74
CA THR A 129 0.83 9.21 -5.56
C THR A 129 0.26 7.79 -5.62
N LEU A 130 0.17 7.16 -4.46
CA LEU A 130 -0.58 5.91 -4.29
C LEU A 130 -1.90 6.25 -3.62
N LEU A 131 -3.00 5.96 -4.29
CA LEU A 131 -4.35 6.08 -3.77
C LEU A 131 -4.83 4.71 -3.29
N PHE A 132 -5.29 4.65 -2.04
CA PHE A 132 -5.83 3.49 -1.39
C PHE A 132 -7.33 3.66 -1.22
N GLU A 133 -8.09 2.75 -1.81
CA GLU A 133 -9.54 2.71 -1.69
C GLU A 133 -9.96 1.40 -1.04
N THR A 134 -10.73 1.49 0.03
CA THR A 134 -11.21 0.32 0.75
C THR A 134 -12.33 -0.36 -0.03
N SER A 135 -12.29 -1.68 -0.12
CA SER A 135 -13.33 -2.52 -0.69
C SER A 135 -13.71 -3.63 0.28
N ILE A 136 -14.99 -3.99 0.33
CA ILE A 136 -15.44 -5.17 1.07
C ILE A 136 -15.26 -6.37 0.14
N PHE A 137 -14.34 -7.27 0.47
CA PHE A 137 -14.16 -8.51 -0.29
C PHE A 137 -15.15 -9.58 0.14
N LYS A 138 -15.22 -9.83 1.44
CA LYS A 138 -16.15 -10.77 2.07
C LYS A 138 -16.24 -10.43 3.54
N ASN A 139 -17.42 -10.25 4.14
CA ASN A 139 -17.54 -10.12 5.59
C ASN A 139 -16.91 -11.36 6.27
N PRO A 140 -15.86 -11.25 7.13
CA PRO A 140 -15.36 -10.08 7.86
C PRO A 140 -14.14 -9.33 7.29
N HIS A 141 -13.66 -9.71 6.12
CA HIS A 141 -12.46 -9.22 5.44
C HIS A 141 -12.67 -7.94 4.61
N LEU A 142 -11.96 -6.88 5.00
CA LEU A 142 -11.79 -5.65 4.23
C LEU A 142 -10.46 -5.69 3.45
N GLU A 143 -10.51 -5.32 2.19
CA GLU A 143 -9.35 -5.22 1.29
C GLU A 143 -9.11 -3.77 0.87
N TYR A 144 -7.93 -3.49 0.33
CA TYR A 144 -7.63 -2.21 -0.30
C TYR A 144 -7.25 -2.39 -1.76
N ASN A 145 -7.82 -1.55 -2.61
CA ASN A 145 -7.34 -1.34 -3.98
C ASN A 145 -6.27 -0.26 -3.95
N VAL A 146 -5.20 -0.45 -4.72
CA VAL A 146 -4.11 0.52 -4.82
C VAL A 146 -4.00 1.04 -6.24
N THR A 147 -4.23 2.33 -6.39
CA THR A 147 -4.11 3.04 -7.66
C THR A 147 -2.83 3.85 -7.65
N LEU A 148 -2.00 3.70 -8.69
CA LEU A 148 -0.88 4.60 -8.92
C LEU A 148 -1.36 5.76 -9.78
N GLU A 149 -1.17 6.98 -9.32
CA GLU A 149 -1.44 8.20 -10.07
C GLU A 149 -0.12 8.92 -10.39
N VAL A 150 0.04 9.31 -11.65
CA VAL A 150 1.23 10.00 -12.15
C VAL A 150 0.77 11.13 -13.07
N ASN A 151 1.02 12.40 -12.69
CA ASN A 151 0.69 13.59 -13.49
C ASN A 151 -0.77 13.60 -14.00
N GLY A 152 -1.74 13.24 -13.14
CA GLY A 152 -3.17 13.20 -13.49
C GLY A 152 -3.61 11.98 -14.31
N THR A 153 -2.69 11.07 -14.67
CA THR A 153 -3.03 9.76 -15.24
C THR A 153 -3.12 8.73 -14.12
N THR A 154 -4.29 8.13 -13.93
CA THR A 154 -4.53 7.07 -12.94
C THR A 154 -4.50 5.70 -13.61
N LEU A 155 -3.97 4.71 -12.90
CA LEU A 155 -4.12 3.31 -13.32
C LEU A 155 -4.21 2.41 -12.10
N SER A 156 -5.39 1.83 -11.92
CA SER A 156 -5.77 1.05 -10.74
C SER A 156 -5.23 -0.37 -10.82
N VAL A 157 -4.71 -0.86 -9.69
CA VAL A 157 -4.32 -2.26 -9.51
C VAL A 157 -4.99 -2.79 -8.27
N ALA A 158 -5.79 -3.83 -8.42
CA ALA A 158 -6.15 -4.64 -7.27
C ALA A 158 -4.86 -5.26 -6.72
N THR A 159 -4.38 -4.77 -5.58
CA THR A 159 -3.38 -5.48 -4.80
C THR A 159 -4.06 -6.72 -4.24
N LYS A 160 -3.42 -7.88 -4.39
CA LYS A 160 -3.93 -9.06 -3.71
C LYS A 160 -3.71 -8.88 -2.21
N PRO A 161 -4.68 -9.26 -1.36
CA PRO A 161 -4.44 -9.43 0.06
C PRO A 161 -3.20 -10.28 0.26
N CYS A 162 -2.30 -9.84 1.11
CA CYS A 162 -1.30 -10.76 1.61
C CYS A 162 -1.99 -11.65 2.65
N PRO A 163 -1.84 -12.98 2.60
CA PRO A 163 -2.27 -13.81 3.71
C PRO A 163 -1.63 -13.25 5.00
N PRO A 164 -2.33 -13.30 6.14
CA PRO A 164 -1.73 -12.93 7.41
C PRO A 164 -0.38 -13.65 7.53
N ALA A 165 0.64 -12.94 8.02
CA ALA A 165 1.94 -13.56 8.27
C ALA A 165 1.69 -14.86 9.03
N SER A 166 2.21 -15.99 8.53
CA SER A 166 2.14 -17.23 9.28
C SER A 166 2.67 -16.94 10.69
N PRO A 167 1.91 -17.28 11.74
CA PRO A 167 2.42 -17.19 13.10
C PRO A 167 3.57 -18.22 13.19
N GLU A 168 4.78 -17.72 12.97
CA GLU A 168 6.05 -18.42 13.11
C GLU A 168 6.33 -19.57 12.13
N SER A 169 7.47 -19.49 11.43
CA SER A 169 8.29 -20.63 11.01
C SER A 169 9.75 -20.20 10.93
#